data_AF-A0A935XZH8-F1
#
_entry.id   AF-A0A935XZH8-F1
#
_cell.length_a   1.000
_cell.length_b   1.000
_cell.length_c   1.000
_cell.angle_alpha   90.00
_cell.angle_beta   90.00
_cell.angle_gamma   90.00
#
_symmetry.space_group_name_H-M   'P 1'
#
loop_
_entity.id
_entity.type
_entity.pdbx_description
1 polymer ?
#
loop_
_entity_poly.entity_id
_entity_poly.type
_entity_poly.pdbx_seq_one_letter_code
_entity_poly.pdbx_strand_id
1 'polypeptide(L)'
;MKKFIIIIAWATICIVSSAGQSVLENFNTCAIPSSWESKKLIGNYQFKISQHDEAIIQKGKDCGINYIQEDRDDNSRRKFAIYTSDYIFAKGMGLSMLMKFKKATSSVFTINMVSAQGNVLLKVFTTDVKEMSVFSITLPILRDGTPFKIVFDYESTSNDYGAILIMDDIMIERTNLSCDNAIELKVDQPCQLGSDYFSSSTALNSTCGLSVNRPVYYKFTPDFTGTVHVIDNASYNSTIEIWEGSSCQSLQKKNCQNLDEFGFTGEKLEIEVEAGKTYFIVLSVALNTFGFVSGTHCLKISKGALPQSKPANDKCESRIWIDINDPCSKTNNVNADWNGPAPSYNLRSRSDVWFSIKPSSTKPLQITSRSDYAAVISVFTGNCNTMTEIGVEDLEGQYLLKNPKIGQEYIIQISGYFSTIEGAQCVQVNELDPSQTSNDDCVSSCLYL
;
A
#
# COMPACT_ATOMS: atom_id res chain seq x y z
N MET A 1 18.79 -50.95 -9.88
CA MET A 1 17.76 -49.89 -9.98
C MET A 1 18.30 -48.61 -9.35
N LYS A 2 18.87 -47.70 -10.16
CA LYS A 2 19.35 -46.39 -9.68
C LYS A 2 18.18 -45.41 -9.70
N LYS A 3 17.76 -44.91 -8.54
CA LYS A 3 16.74 -43.87 -8.41
C LYS A 3 17.36 -42.54 -8.83
N PHE A 4 16.86 -41.95 -9.90
CA PHE A 4 17.14 -40.55 -10.25
C PHE A 4 16.29 -39.66 -9.34
N ILE A 5 16.95 -38.83 -8.55
CA ILE A 5 16.33 -37.72 -7.83
C ILE A 5 16.33 -36.54 -8.81
N ILE A 6 15.15 -36.17 -9.30
CA ILE A 6 14.97 -34.95 -10.10
C ILE A 6 14.82 -33.81 -9.10
N ILE A 7 15.85 -32.97 -8.99
CA ILE A 7 15.77 -31.70 -8.25
C ILE A 7 15.11 -30.70 -9.20
N ILE A 8 13.84 -30.40 -8.95
CA ILE A 8 13.14 -29.31 -9.63
C ILE A 8 13.59 -28.01 -8.95
N ALA A 9 14.54 -27.31 -9.57
CA ALA A 9 14.89 -25.96 -9.19
C ALA A 9 13.72 -25.04 -9.57
N TRP A 10 13.10 -24.42 -8.56
CA TRP A 10 12.16 -23.33 -8.77
C TRP A 10 12.93 -22.11 -9.26
N ALA A 11 12.96 -21.92 -10.58
CA ALA A 11 13.33 -20.64 -11.16
C ALA A 11 12.15 -19.69 -10.93
N THR A 12 12.36 -18.63 -10.14
CA THR A 12 11.43 -17.51 -10.05
C THR A 12 11.39 -16.85 -11.42
N ILE A 13 10.40 -17.25 -12.23
CA ILE A 13 10.10 -16.58 -13.49
C ILE A 13 9.51 -15.23 -13.11
N CYS A 14 10.24 -14.15 -13.39
CA CYS A 14 9.64 -12.81 -13.47
C CYS A 14 8.48 -12.90 -14.46
N ILE A 15 7.25 -12.77 -13.95
CA ILE A 15 6.06 -12.66 -14.78
C ILE A 15 6.15 -11.31 -15.48
N VAL A 16 6.71 -11.29 -16.69
CA VAL A 16 6.57 -10.17 -17.60
C VAL A 16 5.16 -10.26 -18.15
N SER A 17 4.21 -9.55 -17.51
CA SER A 17 2.87 -9.41 -18.07
C SER A 17 2.98 -8.66 -19.40
N SER A 18 2.32 -9.20 -20.43
CA SER A 18 2.36 -8.66 -21.80
C SER A 18 1.45 -7.43 -21.98
N ALA A 19 1.28 -6.63 -20.93
CA ALA A 19 0.64 -5.32 -20.95
C ALA A 19 1.35 -4.43 -19.92
N GLY A 20 2.02 -3.38 -20.40
CA GLY A 20 2.70 -2.37 -19.57
C GLY A 20 3.95 -2.87 -18.84
N GLN A 21 5.10 -2.90 -19.53
CA GLN A 21 6.39 -3.30 -18.97
C GLN A 21 6.87 -2.30 -17.91
N SER A 22 6.35 -2.44 -16.69
CA SER A 22 6.88 -1.82 -15.48
C SER A 22 7.75 -2.85 -14.77
N VAL A 23 8.95 -2.45 -14.37
CA VAL A 23 9.88 -3.27 -13.60
C VAL A 23 10.25 -2.50 -12.35
N LEU A 24 10.12 -3.13 -11.19
CA LEU A 24 10.51 -2.59 -9.89
C LEU A 24 11.55 -3.52 -9.27
N GLU A 25 12.69 -2.97 -8.88
CA GLU A 25 13.74 -3.65 -8.13
C GLU A 25 13.89 -2.97 -6.77
N ASN A 26 13.38 -3.64 -5.73
CA ASN A 26 13.37 -3.18 -4.33
C ASN A 26 14.49 -3.80 -3.48
N PHE A 27 15.34 -4.64 -4.08
CA PHE A 27 16.50 -5.28 -3.44
C PHE A 27 16.24 -5.98 -2.09
N ASN A 28 14.99 -6.37 -1.81
CA ASN A 28 14.58 -6.97 -0.53
C ASN A 28 15.33 -8.27 -0.17
N THR A 29 15.95 -8.93 -1.15
CA THR A 29 16.77 -10.13 -0.95
C THR A 29 18.24 -9.82 -0.64
N CYS A 30 18.62 -8.54 -0.52
CA CYS A 30 19.99 -8.08 -0.32
C CYS A 30 20.99 -8.62 -1.35
N ALA A 31 20.53 -8.78 -2.59
CA ALA A 31 21.31 -9.32 -3.69
C ALA A 31 21.03 -8.53 -4.98
N ILE A 32 22.01 -8.53 -5.89
CA ILE A 32 21.81 -7.93 -7.21
C ILE A 32 20.90 -8.87 -8.02
N PRO A 33 19.93 -8.34 -8.78
CA PRO A 33 19.18 -9.16 -9.72
C PRO A 33 20.15 -9.91 -10.63
N SER A 34 19.88 -11.20 -10.86
CA SER A 34 20.78 -12.06 -11.66
C SER A 34 20.92 -11.60 -13.12
N SER A 35 19.99 -10.77 -13.59
CA SER A 35 19.98 -10.16 -14.92
C SER A 35 20.78 -8.85 -14.99
N TRP A 36 21.23 -8.31 -13.86
CA TRP A 36 22.05 -7.12 -13.75
C TRP A 36 23.52 -7.48 -13.59
N GLU A 37 24.40 -6.59 -14.02
CA GLU A 37 25.85 -6.80 -14.04
C GLU A 37 26.57 -5.66 -13.31
N SER A 38 27.34 -6.00 -12.27
CA SER A 38 28.23 -5.06 -11.58
C SER A 38 29.63 -5.12 -12.18
N LYS A 39 30.19 -3.96 -12.56
CA LYS A 39 31.51 -3.85 -13.20
C LYS A 39 32.47 -2.99 -12.39
N LYS A 40 33.66 -3.53 -12.20
CA LYS A 40 34.86 -2.80 -11.75
C LYS A 40 35.59 -2.30 -13.00
N LEU A 41 35.62 -0.99 -13.22
CA LEU A 41 36.20 -0.40 -14.42
C LEU A 41 37.62 0.14 -14.16
N ILE A 42 37.80 0.84 -13.03
CA ILE A 42 39.10 1.32 -12.55
C ILE A 42 39.18 1.05 -11.04
N GLY A 43 40.29 0.46 -10.60
CA GLY A 43 40.48 0.06 -9.20
C GLY A 43 39.69 -1.21 -8.84
N ASN A 44 39.62 -1.51 -7.55
CA ASN A 44 38.98 -2.74 -7.03
C ASN A 44 37.60 -2.49 -6.38
N TYR A 45 37.07 -1.27 -6.50
CA TYR A 45 35.80 -0.84 -5.92
C TYR A 45 34.62 -1.28 -6.78
N GLN A 46 33.49 -1.49 -6.11
CA GLN A 46 32.20 -1.79 -6.72
C GLN A 46 31.09 -1.33 -5.78
N PHE A 47 29.89 -1.18 -6.32
CA PHE A 47 28.69 -1.10 -5.50
C PHE A 47 28.50 -2.35 -4.65
N LYS A 48 28.07 -2.16 -3.41
CA LYS A 48 27.60 -3.22 -2.52
C LYS A 48 26.08 -3.22 -2.54
N ILE A 49 25.47 -4.37 -2.26
CA ILE A 49 24.05 -4.42 -1.92
C ILE A 49 23.99 -4.90 -0.48
N SER A 50 23.44 -4.04 0.37
CA SER A 50 23.46 -4.23 1.81
C SER A 50 22.33 -3.45 2.46
N GLN A 51 22.05 -3.80 3.71
CA GLN A 51 21.12 -3.04 4.53
C GLN A 51 21.62 -1.59 4.71
N HIS A 52 20.69 -0.66 4.84
CA HIS A 52 20.98 0.73 5.17
C HIS A 52 19.95 1.31 6.15
N ASP A 53 20.36 2.32 6.89
CA ASP A 53 19.53 2.97 7.91
C ASP A 53 18.67 4.12 7.36
N GLU A 54 18.74 4.36 6.05
CA GLU A 54 18.00 5.42 5.35
C GLU A 54 16.58 5.00 4.93
N ALA A 55 16.16 3.77 5.27
CA ALA A 55 14.82 3.28 5.00
C ALA A 55 13.76 4.12 5.72
N ILE A 56 12.68 4.44 5.00
CA ILE A 56 11.59 5.31 5.51
C ILE A 56 10.69 4.54 6.50
N ILE A 57 10.47 3.23 6.27
CA ILE A 57 9.51 2.42 7.03
C ILE A 57 10.21 1.62 8.14
N GLN A 58 11.30 0.90 7.84
CA GLN A 58 12.05 0.13 8.83
C GLN A 58 13.57 0.30 8.66
N LYS A 59 14.14 1.24 9.42
CA LYS A 59 15.60 1.47 9.46
C LYS A 59 16.36 0.16 9.69
N GLY A 60 17.39 -0.08 8.88
CA GLY A 60 18.32 -1.20 9.04
C GLY A 60 17.78 -2.57 8.59
N LYS A 61 16.61 -2.61 7.92
CA LYS A 61 16.06 -3.86 7.37
C LYS A 61 15.95 -3.87 5.85
N ASP A 62 15.78 -2.71 5.23
CA ASP A 62 15.72 -2.61 3.79
C ASP A 62 17.13 -2.60 3.20
N CYS A 63 17.28 -3.27 2.07
CA CYS A 63 18.53 -3.41 1.35
C CYS A 63 18.50 -2.54 0.11
N GLY A 64 19.63 -1.93 -0.23
CA GLY A 64 19.75 -1.08 -1.40
C GLY A 64 21.15 -1.16 -2.00
N ILE A 65 21.34 -0.54 -3.15
CA ILE A 65 22.64 -0.38 -3.78
C ILE A 65 23.40 0.74 -3.07
N ASN A 66 24.55 0.40 -2.49
CA ASN A 66 25.31 1.29 -1.62
C ASN A 66 26.77 1.42 -2.05
N TYR A 67 27.28 2.64 -1.94
CA TYR A 67 28.71 2.94 -1.90
C TYR A 67 28.95 4.00 -0.82
N ILE A 68 29.81 3.66 0.15
CA ILE A 68 30.23 4.55 1.22
C ILE A 68 31.76 4.48 1.25
N GLN A 69 32.41 5.64 1.15
CA GLN A 69 33.85 5.74 1.33
C GLN A 69 34.16 6.32 2.71
N GLU A 70 34.82 5.51 3.54
CA GLU A 70 35.19 5.85 4.92
C GLU A 70 36.71 6.01 5.10
N ASP A 71 37.50 5.57 4.13
CA ASP A 71 38.96 5.70 4.19
C ASP A 71 39.38 7.11 3.77
N ARG A 72 39.91 7.87 4.73
CA ARG A 72 40.40 9.24 4.53
C ARG A 72 41.73 9.29 3.79
N ASP A 73 42.51 8.23 3.81
CA ASP A 73 43.87 8.22 3.25
C ASP A 73 43.93 7.59 1.85
N ASP A 74 42.82 6.99 1.41
CA ASP A 74 42.69 6.36 0.11
C ASP A 74 42.54 7.40 -1.03
N ASN A 75 43.66 7.66 -1.71
CA ASN A 75 43.73 8.55 -2.87
C ASN A 75 43.59 7.82 -4.22
N SER A 76 43.20 6.55 -4.22
CA SER A 76 43.13 5.77 -5.45
C SER A 76 42.00 6.26 -6.36
N ARG A 77 42.30 6.40 -7.66
CA ARG A 77 41.29 6.61 -8.70
C ARG A 77 40.41 5.37 -8.78
N ARG A 78 39.10 5.56 -8.93
CA ARG A 78 38.14 4.47 -9.06
C ARG A 78 37.03 4.79 -10.03
N LYS A 79 36.54 3.74 -10.68
CA LYS A 79 35.37 3.79 -11.53
C LYS A 79 34.69 2.44 -11.50
N PHE A 80 33.40 2.42 -11.25
CA PHE A 80 32.60 1.21 -11.23
C PHE A 80 31.15 1.54 -11.56
N ALA A 81 30.41 0.53 -12.01
CA ALA A 81 29.08 0.71 -12.53
C ALA A 81 28.20 -0.51 -12.31
N ILE A 82 26.89 -0.27 -12.28
CA ILE A 82 25.87 -1.32 -12.41
C ILE A 82 25.15 -1.14 -13.73
N TYR A 83 25.06 -2.22 -14.49
CA TYR A 83 24.32 -2.34 -15.73
C TYR A 83 23.06 -3.14 -15.43
N THR A 84 21.92 -2.59 -15.83
CA THR A 84 20.63 -3.28 -15.73
C THR A 84 20.47 -4.34 -16.83
N SER A 85 19.38 -5.10 -16.75
CA SER A 85 18.92 -5.97 -17.83
C SER A 85 18.55 -5.16 -19.09
N ASP A 86 18.33 -5.85 -20.21
CA ASP A 86 17.81 -5.17 -21.40
C ASP A 86 16.32 -4.88 -21.24
N TYR A 87 15.95 -3.61 -21.42
CA TYR A 87 14.58 -3.14 -21.53
C TYR A 87 14.26 -2.80 -22.97
N ILE A 88 13.00 -2.96 -23.37
CA ILE A 88 12.53 -2.63 -24.71
C ILE A 88 11.48 -1.52 -24.57
N PHE A 89 11.65 -0.41 -25.29
CA PHE A 89 10.77 0.74 -25.17
C PHE A 89 9.37 0.51 -25.74
N ALA A 90 8.40 1.11 -25.04
CA ALA A 90 7.25 1.79 -25.64
C ALA A 90 7.39 3.30 -25.40
N LYS A 91 6.78 4.14 -26.24
CA LYS A 91 6.82 5.61 -26.06
C LYS A 91 6.35 6.02 -24.64
N GLY A 92 7.08 6.95 -24.02
CA GLY A 92 6.70 7.57 -22.75
C GLY A 92 7.09 6.76 -21.51
N MET A 93 8.31 6.23 -21.43
CA MET A 93 8.79 5.59 -20.20
C MET A 93 9.60 6.56 -19.32
N GLY A 94 9.70 6.21 -18.05
CA GLY A 94 10.48 6.92 -17.04
C GLY A 94 11.34 5.95 -16.23
N LEU A 95 12.39 6.50 -15.62
CA LEU A 95 13.19 5.87 -14.57
C LEU A 95 12.95 6.64 -13.27
N SER A 96 12.59 5.94 -12.20
CA SER A 96 12.50 6.48 -10.84
C SER A 96 13.24 5.60 -9.85
N MET A 97 13.70 6.19 -8.75
CA MET A 97 14.33 5.48 -7.65
C MET A 97 14.30 6.34 -6.38
N LEU A 98 14.37 5.71 -5.21
CA LEU A 98 14.81 6.41 -4.01
C LEU A 98 16.34 6.53 -4.05
N MET A 99 16.87 7.70 -3.72
CA MET A 99 18.31 7.86 -3.62
C MET A 99 18.77 8.91 -2.60
N LYS A 100 19.95 8.68 -2.06
CA LYS A 100 20.76 9.63 -1.28
C LYS A 100 22.13 9.71 -1.93
N PHE A 101 22.62 10.93 -2.11
CA PHE A 101 23.94 11.16 -2.69
C PHE A 101 24.64 12.30 -1.98
N LYS A 102 25.68 11.98 -1.22
CA LYS A 102 26.61 12.96 -0.66
C LYS A 102 27.86 12.95 -1.51
N LYS A 103 28.09 14.05 -2.20
CA LYS A 103 29.18 14.19 -3.16
C LYS A 103 30.49 14.51 -2.44
N ALA A 104 31.55 13.78 -2.77
CA ALA A 104 32.92 14.24 -2.52
C ALA A 104 33.41 15.11 -3.70
N THR A 105 34.29 16.06 -3.45
CA THR A 105 34.76 17.06 -4.45
C THR A 105 35.24 16.43 -5.76
N SER A 106 35.91 15.28 -5.68
CA SER A 106 36.52 14.52 -6.77
C SER A 106 35.60 13.49 -7.42
N SER A 107 34.37 13.34 -6.91
CA SER A 107 33.44 12.30 -7.31
C SER A 107 32.34 12.81 -8.25
N VAL A 108 31.92 11.94 -9.15
CA VAL A 108 30.79 12.14 -10.06
C VAL A 108 29.95 10.88 -10.08
N PHE A 109 28.64 11.04 -9.90
CA PHE A 109 27.65 10.00 -10.15
C PHE A 109 26.85 10.37 -11.40
N THR A 110 26.75 9.43 -12.34
CA THR A 110 26.02 9.61 -13.60
C THR A 110 25.08 8.44 -13.87
N ILE A 111 23.95 8.77 -14.50
CA ILE A 111 23.02 7.79 -15.04
C ILE A 111 23.09 7.89 -16.56
N ASN A 112 23.36 6.78 -17.21
CA ASN A 112 23.42 6.67 -18.66
C ASN A 112 22.36 5.68 -19.15
N MET A 113 21.89 5.91 -20.36
CA MET A 113 21.17 4.93 -21.15
C MET A 113 22.09 4.43 -22.25
N VAL A 114 22.27 3.12 -22.35
CA VAL A 114 23.14 2.48 -23.34
C VAL A 114 22.28 1.62 -24.25
N SER A 115 22.42 1.80 -25.56
CA SER A 115 21.71 1.01 -26.57
C SER A 115 22.62 0.75 -27.78
N ALA A 116 22.16 -0.06 -28.72
CA ALA A 116 22.84 -0.27 -30.00
C ALA A 116 22.99 1.03 -30.83
N GLN A 117 22.21 2.07 -30.53
CA GLN A 117 22.26 3.38 -31.21
C GLN A 117 23.28 4.33 -30.58
N GLY A 118 23.86 3.95 -29.44
CA GLY A 118 24.83 4.73 -28.69
C GLY A 118 24.42 4.97 -27.24
N ASN A 119 25.22 5.79 -26.57
CA ASN A 119 25.06 6.13 -25.16
C ASN A 119 24.46 7.51 -25.03
N VAL A 120 23.41 7.61 -24.22
CA VAL A 120 22.74 8.87 -23.88
C VAL A 120 22.95 9.14 -22.40
N LEU A 121 23.54 10.30 -22.08
CA LEU A 121 23.66 10.76 -20.70
C LEU A 121 22.29 11.25 -20.21
N LEU A 122 21.73 10.59 -19.19
CA LEU A 122 20.44 10.95 -18.62
C LEU A 122 20.59 11.98 -17.50
N LYS A 123 21.54 11.76 -16.59
CA LYS A 123 21.75 12.64 -15.44
C LYS A 123 23.20 12.64 -15.00
N VAL A 124 23.68 13.83 -14.60
CA VAL A 124 24.89 14.01 -13.80
C VAL A 124 24.46 14.61 -12.47
N PHE A 125 24.87 14.00 -11.36
CA PHE A 125 24.64 14.54 -10.03
C PHE A 125 25.84 15.41 -9.63
N THR A 126 25.62 16.72 -9.65
CA THR A 126 26.65 17.72 -9.31
C THR A 126 26.50 18.29 -7.91
N THR A 127 25.37 18.03 -7.26
CA THR A 127 24.99 18.50 -5.92
C THR A 127 24.52 17.35 -5.06
N ASP A 128 24.56 17.55 -3.74
CA ASP A 128 24.07 16.57 -2.79
C ASP A 128 22.56 16.36 -2.87
N VAL A 129 22.14 15.11 -2.71
CA VAL A 129 20.80 14.69 -2.31
C VAL A 129 20.91 14.26 -0.85
N LYS A 130 20.59 15.17 0.07
CA LYS A 130 20.93 15.08 1.49
C LYS A 130 20.20 13.96 2.23
N GLU A 131 18.93 13.78 1.90
CA GLU A 131 18.05 12.76 2.47
C GLU A 131 17.67 11.76 1.40
N MET A 132 17.33 10.53 1.77
CA MET A 132 16.77 9.55 0.85
C MET A 132 15.48 10.14 0.25
N SER A 133 15.49 10.38 -1.06
CA SER A 133 14.41 11.08 -1.75
C SER A 133 14.17 10.46 -3.12
N VAL A 134 12.93 10.55 -3.60
CA VAL A 134 12.58 10.11 -4.95
C VAL A 134 13.31 10.98 -5.97
N PHE A 135 14.02 10.32 -6.88
CA PHE A 135 14.50 10.89 -8.14
C PHE A 135 13.71 10.24 -9.28
N SER A 136 13.21 11.05 -10.21
CA SER A 136 12.53 10.57 -11.42
C SER A 136 13.01 11.33 -12.66
N ILE A 137 13.10 10.64 -13.79
CA ILE A 137 13.46 11.20 -15.09
C ILE A 137 12.73 10.52 -16.23
N THR A 138 12.10 11.32 -17.10
CA THR A 138 11.52 10.79 -18.34
C THR A 138 12.64 10.37 -19.28
N LEU A 139 12.53 9.18 -19.83
CA LEU A 139 13.53 8.62 -20.70
C LEU A 139 13.37 9.15 -22.14
N PRO A 140 14.48 9.43 -22.84
CA PRO A 140 14.44 9.84 -24.24
C PRO A 140 13.90 8.72 -25.13
N ILE A 141 13.23 9.10 -26.22
CA ILE A 141 12.65 8.15 -27.17
C ILE A 141 13.77 7.55 -28.03
N LEU A 142 13.96 6.23 -27.94
CA LEU A 142 14.72 5.46 -28.92
C LEU A 142 13.80 5.01 -30.07
N ARG A 143 14.37 4.51 -31.18
CA ARG A 143 13.54 3.85 -32.20
C ARG A 143 12.79 2.67 -31.56
N ASP A 144 11.50 2.55 -31.86
CA ASP A 144 10.65 1.50 -31.31
C ASP A 144 11.30 0.12 -31.42
N GLY A 145 11.24 -0.65 -30.32
CA GLY A 145 11.81 -1.99 -30.25
C GLY A 145 13.33 -2.06 -30.03
N THR A 146 14.04 -0.94 -29.91
CA THR A 146 15.49 -0.95 -29.61
C THR A 146 15.74 -1.29 -28.14
N PRO A 147 16.46 -2.39 -27.83
CA PRO A 147 16.81 -2.70 -26.45
C PRO A 147 17.81 -1.70 -25.89
N PHE A 148 17.68 -1.39 -24.60
CA PHE A 148 18.59 -0.51 -23.87
C PHE A 148 18.82 -0.98 -22.44
N LYS A 149 19.91 -0.51 -21.85
CA LYS A 149 20.23 -0.66 -20.42
C LYS A 149 20.30 0.72 -19.79
N ILE A 150 19.85 0.82 -18.54
CA ILE A 150 20.27 1.89 -17.64
C ILE A 150 21.59 1.49 -16.99
N VAL A 151 22.53 2.43 -16.92
CA VAL A 151 23.83 2.28 -16.30
C VAL A 151 23.99 3.33 -15.22
N PHE A 152 24.25 2.87 -14.00
CA PHE A 152 24.56 3.70 -12.85
C PHE A 152 26.08 3.72 -12.69
N ASP A 153 26.72 4.84 -12.99
CA ASP A 153 28.18 4.99 -13.05
C ASP A 153 28.66 5.90 -11.93
N TYR A 154 29.62 5.43 -11.13
CA TYR A 154 30.36 6.24 -10.17
C TYR A 154 31.83 6.33 -10.57
N GLU A 155 32.37 7.55 -10.56
CA GLU A 155 33.79 7.81 -10.80
C GLU A 155 34.33 8.78 -9.75
N SER A 156 35.52 8.49 -9.23
CA SER A 156 36.31 9.47 -8.49
C SER A 156 37.72 9.55 -9.06
N THR A 157 38.19 10.77 -9.30
CA THR A 157 39.54 11.03 -9.84
C THR A 157 40.62 11.08 -8.76
N SER A 158 40.25 11.16 -7.48
CA SER A 158 41.15 11.17 -6.33
C SER A 158 40.41 10.69 -5.07
N ASN A 159 40.88 11.07 -3.88
CA ASN A 159 40.22 10.76 -2.62
C ASN A 159 38.78 11.28 -2.59
N ASP A 160 37.84 10.38 -2.33
CA ASP A 160 36.40 10.62 -2.21
C ASP A 160 35.86 10.33 -0.80
N TYR A 161 36.69 10.52 0.23
CA TYR A 161 36.32 10.37 1.63
C TYR A 161 35.00 11.08 1.96
N GLY A 162 34.10 10.34 2.60
CA GLY A 162 32.78 10.82 2.99
C GLY A 162 31.76 10.85 1.85
N ALA A 163 32.09 10.33 0.66
CA ALA A 163 31.12 10.07 -0.39
C ALA A 163 30.12 8.99 0.08
N ILE A 164 28.84 9.25 -0.14
CA ILE A 164 27.74 8.33 0.15
C ILE A 164 26.86 8.30 -1.09
N LEU A 165 26.56 7.10 -1.59
CA LEU A 165 25.55 6.87 -2.62
C LEU A 165 24.73 5.66 -2.20
N ILE A 166 23.44 5.86 -2.03
CA ILE A 166 22.45 4.84 -1.68
C ILE A 166 21.35 4.98 -2.72
N MET A 167 20.95 3.87 -3.34
CA MET A 167 19.84 3.80 -4.29
C MET A 167 18.97 2.59 -3.95
N ASP A 168 17.67 2.79 -4.02
CA ASP A 168 16.67 1.75 -3.73
C ASP A 168 15.40 1.99 -4.56
N ASP A 169 14.50 1.00 -4.60
CA ASP A 169 13.22 1.05 -5.33
C ASP A 169 13.38 1.52 -6.78
N ILE A 170 14.35 0.95 -7.49
CA ILE A 170 14.60 1.32 -8.88
C ILE A 170 13.46 0.81 -9.74
N MET A 171 12.72 1.74 -10.33
CA MET A 171 11.56 1.46 -11.15
C MET A 171 11.75 2.03 -12.56
N ILE A 172 11.46 1.20 -13.55
CA ILE A 172 11.33 1.60 -14.94
C ILE A 172 9.90 1.31 -15.34
N GLU A 173 9.16 2.34 -15.73
CA GLU A 173 7.73 2.24 -15.98
C GLU A 173 7.28 3.11 -17.15
N ARG A 174 6.08 2.85 -17.66
CA ARG A 174 5.41 3.76 -18.60
C ARG A 174 4.79 4.91 -17.79
N THR A 175 5.08 6.14 -18.18
CA THR A 175 4.41 7.32 -17.61
C THR A 175 3.00 7.45 -18.17
N ASN A 176 2.08 7.90 -17.32
CA ASN A 176 0.65 7.98 -17.61
C ASN A 176 0.05 9.24 -17.01
N LEU A 177 0.67 10.39 -17.28
CA LEU A 177 0.41 11.67 -16.62
C LEU A 177 -0.81 12.43 -17.16
N SER A 178 -1.52 11.85 -18.13
CA SER A 178 -2.74 12.41 -18.68
C SER A 178 -3.64 11.30 -19.20
N CYS A 179 -4.92 11.60 -19.34
CA CYS A 179 -5.88 10.70 -19.95
C CYS A 179 -5.48 10.29 -21.39
N ASP A 180 -4.84 11.18 -22.17
CA ASP A 180 -4.39 10.86 -23.54
C ASP A 180 -3.30 9.78 -23.55
N ASN A 181 -2.51 9.71 -22.47
CA ASN A 181 -1.45 8.73 -22.29
C ASN A 181 -1.80 7.68 -21.22
N ALA A 182 -3.10 7.46 -20.95
CA ALA A 182 -3.53 6.47 -19.98
C ALA A 182 -3.03 5.06 -20.35
N ILE A 183 -2.57 4.31 -19.35
CA ILE A 183 -2.16 2.91 -19.52
C ILE A 183 -3.42 2.05 -19.68
N GLU A 184 -3.44 1.22 -20.70
CA GLU A 184 -4.54 0.29 -20.93
C GLU A 184 -4.40 -0.93 -20.02
N LEU A 185 -5.43 -1.15 -19.21
CA LEU A 185 -5.60 -2.33 -18.38
C LEU A 185 -6.47 -3.34 -19.09
N LYS A 186 -6.19 -4.62 -18.83
CA LYS A 186 -7.02 -5.74 -19.26
C LYS A 186 -7.70 -6.35 -18.05
N VAL A 187 -9.00 -6.63 -18.18
CA VAL A 187 -9.79 -7.29 -17.13
C VAL A 187 -9.23 -8.69 -16.85
N ASP A 188 -9.21 -9.08 -15.58
CA ASP A 188 -8.75 -10.39 -15.09
C ASP A 188 -7.28 -10.68 -15.43
N GLN A 189 -6.46 -9.65 -15.56
CA GLN A 189 -5.01 -9.77 -15.70
C GLN A 189 -4.27 -9.44 -14.39
N PRO A 190 -2.99 -9.87 -14.26
CA PRO A 190 -2.14 -9.42 -13.17
C PRO A 190 -2.14 -7.90 -13.04
N CYS A 191 -1.91 -7.39 -11.82
CA CYS A 191 -1.92 -5.96 -11.61
C CYS A 191 -0.85 -5.24 -12.43
N GLN A 192 -1.18 -4.03 -12.83
CA GLN A 192 -0.25 -3.09 -13.43
C GLN A 192 0.50 -2.36 -12.31
N LEU A 193 1.81 -2.57 -12.25
CA LEU A 193 2.69 -1.79 -11.38
C LEU A 193 2.80 -0.35 -11.91
N GLY A 194 2.74 0.61 -10.99
CA GLY A 194 2.91 2.04 -11.26
C GLY A 194 3.47 2.81 -10.06
N SER A 195 3.72 4.10 -10.25
CA SER A 195 4.03 5.05 -9.16
C SER A 195 3.42 6.44 -9.43
N ASP A 196 3.41 7.29 -8.40
CA ASP A 196 3.05 8.71 -8.53
C ASP A 196 4.27 9.62 -8.82
N TYR A 197 5.48 9.06 -8.93
CA TYR A 197 6.77 9.76 -8.93
C TYR A 197 7.01 10.70 -10.12
N PHE A 198 6.27 10.52 -11.22
CA PHE A 198 6.39 11.35 -12.42
C PHE A 198 5.34 12.44 -12.51
N SER A 199 4.29 12.37 -11.70
CA SER A 199 3.18 13.29 -11.81
C SER A 199 3.49 14.64 -11.16
N SER A 200 2.99 15.72 -11.76
CA SER A 200 3.10 17.06 -11.19
C SER A 200 2.31 17.16 -9.87
N SER A 201 2.84 17.91 -8.92
CA SER A 201 2.25 18.18 -7.60
C SER A 201 1.10 19.21 -7.63
N THR A 202 0.51 19.48 -8.78
CA THR A 202 -0.62 20.41 -8.90
C THR A 202 -1.81 19.86 -8.13
N ALA A 203 -2.22 20.59 -7.09
CA ALA A 203 -3.42 20.25 -6.34
C ALA A 203 -4.64 20.37 -7.26
N LEU A 204 -5.44 19.30 -7.27
CA LEU A 204 -6.71 19.21 -7.94
C LEU A 204 -7.78 19.02 -6.87
N ASN A 205 -8.95 19.60 -7.10
CA ASN A 205 -10.10 19.24 -6.29
C ASN A 205 -10.59 17.88 -6.77
N SER A 206 -10.42 16.87 -5.92
CA SER A 206 -11.10 15.60 -6.15
C SER A 206 -12.57 15.80 -5.88
N THR A 207 -13.35 15.10 -6.67
CA THR A 207 -14.78 15.00 -6.50
C THR A 207 -15.17 14.01 -5.38
N CYS A 208 -14.21 13.40 -4.68
CA CYS A 208 -14.38 12.73 -3.37
C CYS A 208 -14.49 13.73 -2.21
N GLY A 209 -14.46 15.05 -2.47
CA GLY A 209 -14.48 16.07 -1.40
C GLY A 209 -13.13 16.28 -0.73
N LEU A 210 -12.05 15.79 -1.35
CA LEU A 210 -10.68 15.89 -0.87
C LEU A 210 -9.84 16.74 -1.81
N SER A 211 -8.81 17.39 -1.26
CA SER A 211 -7.72 17.90 -2.08
C SER A 211 -6.84 16.73 -2.47
N VAL A 212 -6.58 16.56 -3.75
CA VAL A 212 -5.68 15.50 -4.26
C VAL A 212 -4.58 16.10 -5.11
N ASN A 213 -3.50 15.36 -5.35
CA ASN A 213 -2.52 15.74 -6.36
C ASN A 213 -1.90 14.49 -7.02
N ARG A 214 -0.94 14.74 -7.93
CA ARG A 214 -0.18 13.70 -8.63
C ARG A 214 -1.05 12.62 -9.31
N PRO A 215 -2.01 13.01 -10.18
CA PRO A 215 -2.88 12.04 -10.83
C PRO A 215 -2.12 11.17 -11.85
N VAL A 216 -2.39 9.87 -11.81
CA VAL A 216 -1.94 8.90 -12.81
C VAL A 216 -3.13 8.19 -13.44
N TYR A 217 -3.07 7.99 -14.74
CA TYR A 217 -4.22 7.63 -15.56
C TYR A 217 -4.12 6.21 -16.12
N TYR A 218 -5.19 5.45 -15.94
CA TYR A 218 -5.39 4.15 -16.54
C TYR A 218 -6.71 4.14 -17.30
N LYS A 219 -6.87 3.21 -18.23
CA LYS A 219 -8.13 3.03 -18.96
C LYS A 219 -8.38 1.56 -19.24
N PHE A 220 -9.65 1.21 -19.43
CA PHE A 220 -10.03 -0.10 -19.95
C PHE A 220 -11.34 0.00 -20.74
N THR A 221 -11.54 -0.96 -21.63
CA THR A 221 -12.77 -1.12 -22.41
C THR A 221 -13.22 -2.57 -22.26
N PRO A 222 -14.24 -2.87 -21.43
CA PRO A 222 -14.70 -4.22 -21.23
C PRO A 222 -15.44 -4.72 -22.47
N ASP A 223 -15.35 -6.01 -22.74
CA ASP A 223 -16.12 -6.71 -23.77
C ASP A 223 -17.44 -7.30 -23.23
N PHE A 224 -17.79 -6.96 -21.98
CA PHE A 224 -19.00 -7.41 -21.29
C PHE A 224 -19.71 -6.26 -20.56
N THR A 225 -20.99 -6.49 -20.25
CA THR A 225 -21.79 -5.64 -19.36
C THR A 225 -21.95 -6.34 -18.00
N GLY A 226 -21.80 -5.59 -16.91
CA GLY A 226 -21.96 -6.07 -15.53
C GLY A 226 -21.00 -5.37 -14.57
N THR A 227 -20.74 -5.99 -13.42
CA THR A 227 -19.88 -5.41 -12.38
C THR A 227 -18.38 -5.69 -12.64
N VAL A 228 -17.56 -4.67 -12.41
CA VAL A 228 -16.09 -4.77 -12.29
C VAL A 228 -15.70 -4.28 -10.91
N HIS A 229 -14.74 -4.96 -10.29
CA HIS A 229 -14.05 -4.44 -9.12
C HIS A 229 -12.65 -3.96 -9.49
N VAL A 230 -12.33 -2.74 -9.04
CA VAL A 230 -11.04 -2.08 -9.15
C VAL A 230 -10.35 -2.22 -7.80
N ILE A 231 -9.12 -2.74 -7.79
CA ILE A 231 -8.31 -2.89 -6.58
C ILE A 231 -6.96 -2.22 -6.83
N ASP A 232 -6.66 -1.24 -6.00
CA ASP A 232 -5.38 -0.57 -5.94
C ASP A 232 -4.67 -0.95 -4.63
N ASN A 233 -3.49 -1.56 -4.73
CA ASN A 233 -2.63 -1.78 -3.58
C ASN A 233 -1.51 -0.74 -3.59
N ALA A 234 -1.79 0.45 -3.08
CA ALA A 234 -0.84 1.56 -3.02
C ALA A 234 -0.07 1.59 -1.70
N SER A 235 1.22 1.92 -1.75
CA SER A 235 2.07 2.19 -0.58
C SER A 235 1.92 3.62 -0.05
N TYR A 236 0.91 4.35 -0.54
CA TYR A 236 0.64 5.75 -0.25
C TYR A 236 -0.85 5.97 -0.15
N ASN A 237 -1.24 7.12 0.41
CA ASN A 237 -2.64 7.49 0.54
C ASN A 237 -3.22 7.84 -0.84
N SER A 238 -3.89 6.86 -1.44
CA SER A 238 -4.42 6.93 -2.80
C SER A 238 -5.94 7.14 -2.78
N THR A 239 -6.45 7.70 -3.87
CA THR A 239 -7.88 7.84 -4.14
C THR A 239 -8.16 7.26 -5.51
N ILE A 240 -9.32 6.64 -5.71
CA ILE A 240 -9.77 6.14 -7.02
C ILE A 240 -10.89 7.04 -7.54
N GLU A 241 -10.71 7.63 -8.71
CA GLU A 241 -11.79 8.24 -9.49
C GLU A 241 -12.06 7.45 -10.78
N ILE A 242 -13.34 7.19 -11.06
CA ILE A 242 -13.78 6.51 -12.28
C ILE A 242 -14.51 7.50 -13.18
N TRP A 243 -14.10 7.55 -14.44
CA TRP A 243 -14.68 8.39 -15.49
C TRP A 243 -15.08 7.53 -16.69
N GLU A 244 -16.20 7.83 -17.33
CA GLU A 244 -16.69 7.19 -18.55
C GLU A 244 -16.56 8.16 -19.73
N GLY A 245 -16.03 7.71 -20.86
CA GLY A 245 -15.95 8.53 -22.06
C GLY A 245 -14.92 8.00 -23.06
N SER A 246 -15.02 8.43 -24.32
CA SER A 246 -14.11 8.01 -25.39
C SER A 246 -12.88 8.91 -25.55
N SER A 247 -12.89 10.09 -24.94
CA SER A 247 -11.81 11.10 -25.05
C SER A 247 -11.72 11.94 -23.79
N CYS A 248 -10.56 12.58 -23.55
CA CYS A 248 -10.34 13.41 -22.36
C CYS A 248 -11.24 14.64 -22.29
N GLN A 249 -11.80 15.07 -23.43
CA GLN A 249 -12.72 16.20 -23.54
C GLN A 249 -14.18 15.81 -23.25
N SER A 250 -14.47 14.51 -23.18
CA SER A 250 -15.84 13.98 -23.05
C SER A 250 -16.02 13.11 -21.81
N LEU A 251 -15.10 13.17 -20.84
CA LEU A 251 -15.17 12.35 -19.63
C LEU A 251 -16.33 12.79 -18.74
N GLN A 252 -17.13 11.84 -18.32
CA GLN A 252 -18.19 12.00 -17.34
C GLN A 252 -17.84 11.18 -16.10
N LYS A 253 -17.83 11.81 -14.93
CA LYS A 253 -17.53 11.11 -13.69
C LYS A 253 -18.60 10.05 -13.42
N LYS A 254 -18.18 8.86 -13.01
CA LYS A 254 -19.04 7.76 -12.58
C LYS A 254 -18.98 7.53 -11.08
N ASN A 255 -17.77 7.47 -10.52
CA ASN A 255 -17.60 7.09 -9.13
C ASN A 255 -16.32 7.68 -8.53
N CYS A 256 -16.21 7.70 -7.22
CA CYS A 256 -14.99 8.09 -6.49
C CYS A 256 -14.92 7.38 -5.15
N GLN A 257 -13.73 6.94 -4.75
CA GLN A 257 -13.48 6.23 -3.50
C GLN A 257 -12.20 6.70 -2.81
N ASN A 258 -12.28 6.79 -1.49
CA ASN A 258 -11.17 6.99 -0.54
C ASN A 258 -11.53 6.25 0.76
N LEU A 259 -11.61 4.92 0.68
CA LEU A 259 -11.96 4.04 1.80
C LEU A 259 -10.82 4.01 2.83
N ASP A 260 -9.58 3.92 2.36
CA ASP A 260 -8.37 3.88 3.16
C ASP A 260 -7.79 5.29 3.30
N GLU A 261 -8.60 6.19 3.89
CA GLU A 261 -8.29 7.62 4.07
C GLU A 261 -6.95 7.87 4.78
N PHE A 262 -6.35 6.86 5.41
CA PHE A 262 -5.07 6.98 6.12
C PHE A 262 -3.91 6.24 5.45
N GLY A 263 -4.16 5.52 4.34
CA GLY A 263 -3.18 5.16 3.32
C GLY A 263 -2.19 4.07 3.72
N PHE A 264 -2.68 2.86 4.01
CA PHE A 264 -1.83 1.72 4.41
C PHE A 264 -1.99 0.46 3.55
N THR A 265 -3.07 0.34 2.81
CA THR A 265 -3.46 -0.86 2.05
C THR A 265 -4.00 -0.55 0.66
N GLY A 266 -4.32 0.71 0.37
CA GLY A 266 -4.82 1.17 -0.92
C GLY A 266 -6.34 1.15 -0.99
N GLU A 267 -6.89 1.16 -2.20
CA GLU A 267 -8.30 1.45 -2.46
C GLU A 267 -9.01 0.33 -3.21
N LYS A 268 -10.30 0.16 -2.95
CA LYS A 268 -11.14 -0.82 -3.66
C LYS A 268 -12.49 -0.23 -4.00
N LEU A 269 -12.97 -0.51 -5.21
CA LEU A 269 -14.18 0.09 -5.74
C LEU A 269 -14.91 -0.85 -6.68
N GLU A 270 -16.23 -0.95 -6.52
CA GLU A 270 -17.11 -1.64 -7.47
C GLU A 270 -17.80 -0.63 -8.40
N ILE A 271 -17.88 -0.98 -9.68
CA ILE A 271 -18.59 -0.19 -10.70
C ILE A 271 -19.35 -1.09 -11.67
N GLU A 272 -20.52 -0.63 -12.10
CA GLU A 272 -21.22 -1.21 -13.25
C GLU A 272 -20.62 -0.67 -14.56
N VAL A 273 -20.33 -1.58 -15.48
CA VAL A 273 -19.77 -1.27 -16.79
C VAL A 273 -20.62 -1.84 -17.92
N GLU A 274 -20.54 -1.21 -19.09
CA GLU A 274 -21.21 -1.67 -20.31
C GLU A 274 -20.17 -2.07 -21.36
N ALA A 275 -20.47 -3.14 -22.10
CA ALA A 275 -19.61 -3.65 -23.16
C ALA A 275 -19.30 -2.56 -24.21
N GLY A 276 -18.03 -2.42 -24.56
CA GLY A 276 -17.55 -1.50 -25.60
C GLY A 276 -17.43 -0.03 -25.16
N LYS A 277 -17.84 0.34 -23.94
CA LYS A 277 -17.58 1.67 -23.39
C LYS A 277 -16.18 1.78 -22.80
N THR A 278 -15.58 2.96 -22.87
CA THR A 278 -14.26 3.20 -22.27
C THR A 278 -14.39 3.88 -20.93
N TYR A 279 -13.69 3.33 -19.95
CA TYR A 279 -13.60 3.83 -18.59
C TYR A 279 -12.16 4.23 -18.29
N PHE A 280 -11.98 5.35 -17.61
CA PHE A 280 -10.71 5.83 -17.10
C PHE A 280 -10.70 5.70 -15.58
N ILE A 281 -9.58 5.21 -15.06
CA ILE A 281 -9.29 5.10 -13.63
C ILE A 281 -8.18 6.11 -13.36
N VAL A 282 -8.46 7.07 -12.48
CA VAL A 282 -7.49 8.08 -12.06
C VAL A 282 -7.14 7.78 -10.62
N LEU A 283 -5.88 7.41 -10.38
CA LEU A 283 -5.33 7.33 -9.04
C LEU A 283 -4.69 8.66 -8.70
N SER A 284 -5.02 9.22 -7.54
CA SER A 284 -4.41 10.48 -7.06
C SER A 284 -4.02 10.34 -5.61
N VAL A 285 -2.99 11.08 -5.19
CA VAL A 285 -2.60 11.14 -3.78
C VAL A 285 -3.55 12.05 -3.02
N ALA A 286 -4.13 11.56 -1.92
CA ALA A 286 -4.89 12.40 -1.00
C ALA A 286 -3.96 13.37 -0.24
N LEU A 287 -4.37 14.63 -0.14
CA LEU A 287 -3.67 15.67 0.62
C LEU A 287 -4.34 15.92 1.96
N ASN A 288 -3.55 16.40 2.93
CA ASN A 288 -3.97 16.77 4.28
C ASN A 288 -4.56 15.61 5.10
N THR A 289 -4.17 14.38 4.75
CA THR A 289 -4.52 13.15 5.44
C THR A 289 -3.26 12.53 6.07
N PHE A 290 -3.45 11.49 6.90
CA PHE A 290 -2.33 10.67 7.37
C PHE A 290 -1.87 9.71 6.26
N GLY A 291 -0.65 9.17 6.38
CA GLY A 291 -0.09 8.21 5.42
C GLY A 291 1.05 8.79 4.57
N PHE A 292 1.64 7.94 3.73
CA PHE A 292 2.68 8.39 2.80
C PHE A 292 2.08 9.24 1.69
N VAL A 293 2.78 10.32 1.33
CA VAL A 293 2.37 11.26 0.28
C VAL A 293 2.94 10.91 -1.09
N SER A 294 3.59 9.75 -1.24
CA SER A 294 4.14 9.29 -2.52
C SER A 294 4.54 7.84 -2.37
N GLY A 295 4.52 7.08 -3.46
CA GLY A 295 4.88 5.67 -3.42
C GLY A 295 4.60 4.94 -4.72
N THR A 296 4.64 3.61 -4.60
CA THR A 296 4.29 2.69 -5.69
C THR A 296 2.91 2.10 -5.47
N HIS A 297 2.32 1.56 -6.52
CA HIS A 297 1.03 0.91 -6.46
C HIS A 297 0.92 -0.24 -7.47
N CYS A 298 -0.05 -1.12 -7.22
CA CYS A 298 -0.37 -2.30 -8.01
C CYS A 298 -1.87 -2.30 -8.29
N LEU A 299 -2.26 -1.76 -9.45
CA LEU A 299 -3.64 -1.58 -9.85
C LEU A 299 -4.13 -2.76 -10.70
N LYS A 300 -5.22 -3.40 -10.29
CA LYS A 300 -5.89 -4.45 -11.08
C LYS A 300 -7.37 -4.22 -11.20
N ILE A 301 -7.95 -4.79 -12.25
CA ILE A 301 -9.38 -4.84 -12.49
C ILE A 301 -9.77 -6.28 -12.76
N SER A 302 -10.84 -6.75 -12.13
CA SER A 302 -11.36 -8.09 -12.37
C SER A 302 -12.88 -8.11 -12.45
N LYS A 303 -13.41 -9.09 -13.15
CA LYS A 303 -14.83 -9.24 -13.42
C LYS A 303 -15.57 -9.74 -12.19
N GLY A 304 -16.79 -9.24 -12.00
CA GLY A 304 -17.67 -9.62 -10.89
C GLY A 304 -17.50 -8.72 -9.67
N ALA A 305 -18.25 -9.06 -8.62
CA ALA A 305 -18.16 -8.39 -7.33
C ALA A 305 -16.80 -8.66 -6.66
N LEU A 306 -16.51 -7.92 -5.59
CA LEU A 306 -15.35 -8.14 -4.74
C LEU A 306 -15.27 -9.61 -4.31
N PRO A 307 -14.06 -10.18 -4.16
CA PRO A 307 -13.88 -11.61 -3.84
C PRO A 307 -14.61 -12.08 -2.58
N GLN A 308 -14.92 -11.15 -1.68
CA GLN A 308 -15.68 -11.37 -0.47
C GLN A 308 -16.92 -10.48 -0.48
N SER A 309 -18.11 -11.07 -0.34
CA SER A 309 -19.33 -10.28 -0.14
C SER A 309 -19.25 -9.53 1.19
N LYS A 310 -19.90 -8.36 1.26
CA LYS A 310 -20.09 -7.64 2.52
C LYS A 310 -20.63 -8.58 3.60
N PRO A 311 -20.24 -8.40 4.87
CA PRO A 311 -20.72 -9.26 5.95
C PRO A 311 -22.25 -9.15 6.08
N ALA A 312 -22.89 -10.23 6.54
CA ALA A 312 -24.36 -10.27 6.66
C ALA A 312 -24.92 -9.18 7.57
N ASN A 313 -24.11 -8.72 8.53
CA ASN A 313 -24.42 -7.68 9.50
C ASN A 313 -23.76 -6.33 9.19
N ASP A 314 -23.46 -6.07 7.92
CA ASP A 314 -23.02 -4.76 7.40
C ASP A 314 -24.03 -3.65 7.74
N LYS A 315 -25.33 -3.95 7.71
CA LYS A 315 -26.39 -3.00 8.07
C LYS A 315 -26.95 -3.25 9.47
N CYS A 316 -27.25 -2.18 10.20
CA CYS A 316 -27.90 -2.26 11.51
C CYS A 316 -29.20 -3.10 11.49
N GLU A 317 -30.01 -2.97 10.43
CA GLU A 317 -31.26 -3.72 10.30
C GLU A 317 -31.02 -5.24 10.20
N SER A 318 -29.83 -5.65 9.75
CA SER A 318 -29.40 -7.04 9.58
C SER A 318 -28.40 -7.50 10.64
N ARG A 319 -28.34 -6.80 11.78
CA ARG A 319 -27.46 -7.12 12.91
C ARG A 319 -27.59 -8.57 13.39
N ILE A 320 -26.47 -9.16 13.78
CA ILE A 320 -26.42 -10.53 14.32
C ILE A 320 -26.78 -10.51 15.81
N TRP A 321 -27.66 -11.42 16.24
CA TRP A 321 -27.93 -11.64 17.66
C TRP A 321 -26.80 -12.44 18.29
N ILE A 322 -26.30 -11.96 19.44
CA ILE A 322 -25.30 -12.65 20.25
C ILE A 322 -25.99 -13.21 21.49
N ASP A 323 -25.89 -14.52 21.67
CA ASP A 323 -26.30 -15.19 22.89
C ASP A 323 -25.27 -14.91 24.00
N ILE A 324 -25.76 -14.53 25.18
CA ILE A 324 -24.92 -14.15 26.31
C ILE A 324 -24.34 -15.41 26.95
N ASN A 325 -23.05 -15.39 27.26
CA ASN A 325 -22.22 -16.50 27.76
C ASN A 325 -21.90 -17.60 26.74
N ASP A 326 -22.31 -17.43 25.48
CA ASP A 326 -21.98 -18.36 24.42
C ASP A 326 -20.56 -18.14 23.88
N PRO A 327 -20.01 -19.13 23.14
CA PRO A 327 -18.78 -18.93 22.38
C PRO A 327 -18.89 -17.73 21.45
N CYS A 328 -17.75 -17.10 21.18
CA CYS A 328 -17.73 -15.89 20.37
C CYS A 328 -18.22 -16.12 18.92
N SER A 329 -18.95 -15.15 18.39
CA SER A 329 -19.43 -15.12 17.01
C SER A 329 -18.31 -14.67 16.08
N LYS A 330 -17.80 -15.61 15.28
CA LYS A 330 -16.74 -15.37 14.29
C LYS A 330 -17.31 -14.65 13.08
N THR A 331 -16.77 -13.48 12.78
CA THR A 331 -17.16 -12.68 11.62
C THR A 331 -15.99 -11.77 11.20
N ASN A 332 -16.26 -10.79 10.34
CA ASN A 332 -15.31 -9.80 9.85
C ASN A 332 -16.09 -8.55 9.42
N ASN A 333 -15.37 -7.46 9.19
CA ASN A 333 -15.91 -6.23 8.60
C ASN A 333 -15.36 -5.95 7.18
N VAL A 334 -14.82 -6.97 6.52
CA VAL A 334 -14.21 -6.82 5.19
C VAL A 334 -15.27 -6.41 4.17
N ASN A 335 -15.01 -5.32 3.44
CA ASN A 335 -15.92 -4.69 2.48
C ASN A 335 -17.21 -4.11 3.11
N ALA A 336 -17.32 -4.06 4.44
CA ALA A 336 -18.47 -3.43 5.07
C ALA A 336 -18.49 -1.92 4.78
N ASP A 337 -19.67 -1.40 4.51
CA ASP A 337 -19.90 0.03 4.37
C ASP A 337 -19.75 0.74 5.72
N TRP A 338 -19.64 2.05 5.66
CA TRP A 338 -19.83 2.90 6.83
C TRP A 338 -21.27 3.40 6.88
N ASN A 339 -22.08 2.81 7.75
CA ASN A 339 -23.49 3.19 7.89
C ASN A 339 -23.71 4.20 9.03
N GLY A 340 -22.80 4.23 10.00
CA GLY A 340 -22.84 5.13 11.14
C GLY A 340 -23.98 4.84 12.12
N PRO A 341 -24.15 5.65 13.17
CA PRO A 341 -23.43 6.91 13.41
C PRO A 341 -21.97 6.71 13.81
N ALA A 342 -21.21 7.80 13.80
CA ALA A 342 -19.82 7.80 14.26
C ALA A 342 -19.75 7.67 15.80
N PRO A 343 -18.96 6.74 16.35
CA PRO A 343 -18.69 6.65 17.78
C PRO A 343 -18.25 7.99 18.35
N SER A 344 -18.76 8.37 19.52
CA SER A 344 -18.42 9.68 20.12
C SER A 344 -16.94 9.82 20.46
N TYR A 345 -16.23 8.73 20.75
CA TYR A 345 -14.79 8.75 21.02
C TYR A 345 -13.94 8.67 19.75
N ASN A 346 -14.53 8.23 18.63
CA ASN A 346 -13.79 8.04 17.39
C ASN A 346 -14.60 8.36 16.13
N LEU A 347 -14.53 9.63 15.74
CA LEU A 347 -15.18 10.16 14.54
C LEU A 347 -14.51 9.70 13.23
N ARG A 348 -13.44 8.90 13.30
CA ARG A 348 -12.65 8.42 12.15
C ARG A 348 -12.95 6.97 11.76
N SER A 349 -14.01 6.39 12.30
CA SER A 349 -14.46 5.04 11.95
C SER A 349 -14.96 4.97 10.50
N ARG A 350 -14.64 3.90 9.75
CA ARG A 350 -14.87 3.81 8.28
C ARG A 350 -15.43 2.49 7.77
N SER A 351 -15.62 1.50 8.63
CA SER A 351 -16.22 0.21 8.30
C SER A 351 -16.94 -0.28 9.55
N ASP A 352 -18.25 -0.52 9.49
CA ASP A 352 -19.01 -0.98 10.65
C ASP A 352 -19.77 -2.30 10.43
N VAL A 353 -19.89 -3.05 11.51
CA VAL A 353 -20.70 -4.25 11.59
C VAL A 353 -21.50 -4.28 12.88
N TRP A 354 -22.71 -4.83 12.80
CA TRP A 354 -23.73 -4.63 13.81
C TRP A 354 -24.14 -5.92 14.52
N PHE A 355 -24.37 -5.82 15.82
CA PHE A 355 -24.83 -6.92 16.67
C PHE A 355 -25.93 -6.45 17.61
N SER A 356 -26.64 -7.40 18.20
CA SER A 356 -27.59 -7.15 19.27
C SER A 356 -27.49 -8.18 20.39
N ILE A 357 -27.79 -7.73 21.61
CA ILE A 357 -27.97 -8.59 22.78
C ILE A 357 -29.26 -8.26 23.50
N LYS A 358 -29.76 -9.26 24.24
CA LYS A 358 -30.93 -9.11 25.12
C LYS A 358 -30.66 -9.76 26.48
N PRO A 359 -30.32 -8.97 27.51
CA PRO A 359 -29.98 -9.50 28.82
C PRO A 359 -31.15 -10.22 29.48
N SER A 360 -30.88 -11.38 30.08
CA SER A 360 -31.82 -12.12 30.94
C SER A 360 -31.61 -11.85 32.43
N SER A 361 -30.52 -11.17 32.79
CA SER A 361 -30.21 -10.76 34.15
C SER A 361 -29.76 -9.29 34.19
N THR A 362 -29.56 -8.76 35.40
CA THR A 362 -28.96 -7.43 35.63
C THR A 362 -27.47 -7.50 35.96
N LYS A 363 -26.83 -8.67 35.82
CA LYS A 363 -25.39 -8.81 36.05
C LYS A 363 -24.62 -7.98 34.99
N PRO A 364 -23.48 -7.36 35.34
CA PRO A 364 -22.68 -6.64 34.36
C PRO A 364 -22.29 -7.53 33.17
N LEU A 365 -22.28 -6.96 31.97
CA LEU A 365 -21.90 -7.67 30.74
C LEU A 365 -20.58 -7.12 30.20
N GLN A 366 -19.62 -7.99 29.95
CA GLN A 366 -18.40 -7.65 29.21
C GLN A 366 -18.60 -8.02 27.74
N ILE A 367 -18.57 -7.00 26.88
CA ILE A 367 -18.57 -7.14 25.42
C ILE A 367 -17.11 -7.11 24.96
N THR A 368 -16.68 -8.11 24.19
CA THR A 368 -15.30 -8.20 23.67
C THR A 368 -15.34 -8.40 22.17
N SER A 369 -14.61 -7.58 21.40
CA SER A 369 -14.58 -7.70 19.93
C SER A 369 -13.64 -8.79 19.42
N ARG A 370 -12.47 -8.94 20.07
CA ARG A 370 -11.36 -9.81 19.64
C ARG A 370 -10.98 -9.59 18.17
N SER A 371 -10.99 -8.33 17.72
CA SER A 371 -10.61 -7.94 16.37
C SER A 371 -9.10 -8.02 16.17
N ASP A 372 -8.65 -8.41 14.97
CA ASP A 372 -7.25 -8.31 14.53
C ASP A 372 -6.91 -6.96 13.88
N TYR A 373 -7.85 -6.03 13.96
CA TYR A 373 -7.78 -4.66 13.46
C TYR A 373 -8.14 -3.67 14.57
N ALA A 374 -7.81 -2.39 14.38
CA ALA A 374 -8.11 -1.34 15.34
C ALA A 374 -9.63 -1.07 15.37
N ALA A 375 -10.29 -1.54 16.43
CA ALA A 375 -11.74 -1.56 16.53
C ALA A 375 -12.27 -0.67 17.67
N VAL A 376 -13.37 0.02 17.40
CA VAL A 376 -14.18 0.75 18.39
C VAL A 376 -15.48 0.01 18.62
N ILE A 377 -15.82 -0.21 19.89
CA ILE A 377 -17.07 -0.81 20.33
C ILE A 377 -17.99 0.31 20.80
N SER A 378 -19.09 0.56 20.09
CA SER A 378 -20.16 1.46 20.54
C SER A 378 -21.42 0.68 20.88
N VAL A 379 -22.05 1.03 21.99
CA VAL A 379 -23.28 0.40 22.49
C VAL A 379 -24.40 1.42 22.50
N PHE A 380 -25.53 1.03 21.93
CA PHE A 380 -26.70 1.87 21.73
C PHE A 380 -27.95 1.26 22.36
N THR A 381 -28.92 2.12 22.63
CA THR A 381 -30.32 1.75 22.89
C THR A 381 -31.22 2.36 21.81
N GLY A 382 -32.46 1.87 21.69
CA GLY A 382 -33.41 2.34 20.67
C GLY A 382 -33.52 1.37 19.50
N ASN A 383 -33.56 1.89 18.27
CA ASN A 383 -33.59 1.11 17.03
C ASN A 383 -32.65 1.74 15.99
N CYS A 384 -32.48 1.11 14.83
CA CYS A 384 -31.54 1.57 13.80
C CYS A 384 -31.77 3.01 13.29
N ASN A 385 -32.99 3.54 13.41
CA ASN A 385 -33.34 4.90 12.97
C ASN A 385 -33.30 5.94 14.09
N THR A 386 -33.36 5.52 15.35
CA THR A 386 -33.46 6.41 16.52
C THR A 386 -32.60 5.93 17.67
N MET A 387 -31.37 5.52 17.36
CA MET A 387 -30.44 4.98 18.36
C MET A 387 -29.77 6.08 19.20
N THR A 388 -29.56 5.79 20.47
CA THR A 388 -28.84 6.65 21.42
C THR A 388 -27.62 5.90 21.93
N GLU A 389 -26.43 6.45 21.72
CA GLU A 389 -25.18 5.88 22.23
C GLU A 389 -25.17 5.99 23.76
N ILE A 390 -24.98 4.86 24.44
CA ILE A 390 -24.91 4.76 25.91
C ILE A 390 -23.51 4.45 26.41
N GLY A 391 -22.59 4.13 25.50
CA GLY A 391 -21.18 4.03 25.78
C GLY A 391 -20.37 3.59 24.58
N VAL A 392 -19.08 3.83 24.68
CA VAL A 392 -18.09 3.60 23.63
C VAL A 392 -16.79 3.17 24.30
N GLU A 393 -16.02 2.32 23.62
CA GLU A 393 -14.65 1.97 23.96
C GLU A 393 -13.78 1.84 22.70
N ASP A 394 -12.60 2.45 22.71
CA ASP A 394 -11.71 2.57 21.53
C ASP A 394 -10.26 2.10 21.73
N LEU A 395 -9.89 1.51 22.88
CA LEU A 395 -8.50 1.13 23.18
C LEU A 395 -8.33 -0.35 23.61
N GLU A 396 -9.19 -0.85 24.49
CA GLU A 396 -9.01 -2.14 25.16
C GLU A 396 -9.68 -3.32 24.43
N GLY A 397 -10.50 -3.04 23.42
CA GLY A 397 -11.30 -4.06 22.72
C GLY A 397 -12.35 -4.73 23.61
N GLN A 398 -12.66 -4.12 24.77
CA GLN A 398 -13.60 -4.62 25.77
C GLN A 398 -14.45 -3.50 26.35
N TYR A 399 -15.78 -3.59 26.23
CA TYR A 399 -16.69 -2.63 26.85
C TYR A 399 -17.49 -3.29 27.98
N LEU A 400 -17.57 -2.62 29.14
CA LEU A 400 -18.33 -3.09 30.31
C LEU A 400 -19.70 -2.39 30.43
N LEU A 401 -20.78 -3.10 30.10
CA LEU A 401 -22.14 -2.66 30.37
C LEU A 401 -22.51 -3.00 31.83
N LYS A 402 -22.37 -2.01 32.72
CA LYS A 402 -22.49 -2.22 34.18
C LYS A 402 -23.90 -2.60 34.67
N ASN A 403 -24.94 -1.98 34.11
CA ASN A 403 -26.31 -2.08 34.60
C ASN A 403 -27.29 -2.42 33.46
N PRO A 404 -27.21 -3.61 32.86
CA PRO A 404 -28.15 -4.01 31.81
C PRO A 404 -29.56 -4.16 32.37
N LYS A 405 -30.56 -3.78 31.57
CA LYS A 405 -31.98 -4.01 31.87
C LYS A 405 -32.42 -5.33 31.25
N ILE A 406 -33.08 -6.16 32.05
CA ILE A 406 -33.64 -7.43 31.59
C ILE A 406 -34.62 -7.18 30.44
N GLY A 407 -34.46 -7.93 29.35
CA GLY A 407 -35.33 -7.87 28.18
C GLY A 407 -35.15 -6.63 27.29
N GLN A 408 -34.30 -5.67 27.68
CA GLN A 408 -33.95 -4.52 26.84
C GLN A 408 -32.96 -4.97 25.75
N GLU A 409 -33.24 -4.59 24.50
CA GLU A 409 -32.27 -4.77 23.44
C GLU A 409 -31.18 -3.69 23.53
N TYR A 410 -29.93 -4.13 23.40
CA TYR A 410 -28.78 -3.26 23.20
C TYR A 410 -28.18 -3.57 21.84
N ILE A 411 -27.99 -2.53 21.02
CA ILE A 411 -27.37 -2.63 19.70
C ILE A 411 -25.89 -2.33 19.89
N ILE A 412 -25.02 -3.15 19.31
CA ILE A 412 -23.57 -3.03 19.39
C ILE A 412 -23.06 -2.77 17.98
N GLN A 413 -22.35 -1.67 17.78
CA GLN A 413 -21.58 -1.39 16.57
C GLN A 413 -20.12 -1.72 16.88
N ILE A 414 -19.49 -2.51 16.02
CA ILE A 414 -18.04 -2.66 16.02
C ILE A 414 -17.54 -2.04 14.74
N SER A 415 -16.69 -1.03 14.87
CA SER A 415 -16.21 -0.26 13.73
C SER A 415 -14.70 -0.21 13.67
N GLY A 416 -14.14 -0.28 12.47
CA GLY A 416 -12.71 -0.18 12.23
C GLY A 416 -12.25 1.26 12.02
N TYR A 417 -11.06 1.59 12.51
CA TYR A 417 -10.45 2.91 12.36
C TYR A 417 -8.93 2.84 12.12
N PHE A 418 -8.36 3.94 11.64
CA PHE A 418 -6.90 4.14 11.49
C PHE A 418 -6.20 3.11 10.57
N SER A 419 -5.06 2.55 10.98
CA SER A 419 -4.11 1.86 10.09
C SER A 419 -4.49 0.44 9.71
N THR A 420 -5.53 -0.11 10.34
CA THR A 420 -6.13 -1.40 9.99
C THR A 420 -7.63 -1.22 10.17
N ILE A 421 -8.32 -0.90 9.07
CA ILE A 421 -9.77 -0.61 9.08
C ILE A 421 -10.57 -1.90 9.04
N GLU A 422 -10.03 -2.96 8.43
CA GLU A 422 -10.74 -4.21 8.21
C GLU A 422 -9.95 -5.42 8.67
N GLY A 423 -10.67 -6.46 9.06
CA GLY A 423 -10.09 -7.74 9.42
C GLY A 423 -11.10 -8.70 10.02
N ALA A 424 -10.60 -9.76 10.65
CA ALA A 424 -11.41 -10.76 11.34
C ALA A 424 -11.70 -10.34 12.78
N GLN A 425 -12.81 -10.84 13.33
CA GLN A 425 -13.18 -10.62 14.73
C GLN A 425 -13.93 -11.82 15.32
N CYS A 426 -13.96 -11.90 16.65
CA CYS A 426 -14.74 -12.89 17.37
C CYS A 426 -15.47 -12.25 18.55
N VAL A 427 -16.68 -11.77 18.28
CA VAL A 427 -17.46 -10.98 19.23
C VAL A 427 -18.05 -11.88 20.30
N GLN A 428 -17.82 -11.55 21.56
CA GLN A 428 -18.35 -12.29 22.70
C GLN A 428 -19.00 -11.36 23.71
N VAL A 429 -20.06 -11.84 24.36
CA VAL A 429 -20.67 -11.16 25.50
C VAL A 429 -20.78 -12.13 26.67
N ASN A 430 -20.13 -11.82 27.79
CA ASN A 430 -20.15 -12.64 29.00
C ASN A 430 -20.76 -11.88 30.16
N GLU A 431 -21.59 -12.54 30.96
CA GLU A 431 -21.97 -12.08 32.28
C GLU A 431 -20.77 -12.16 33.22
N LEU A 432 -20.48 -11.04 33.88
CA LEU A 432 -19.53 -11.01 34.97
C LEU A 432 -20.28 -11.27 36.28
N ASP A 433 -19.72 -12.14 37.11
CA ASP A 433 -20.22 -12.26 38.48
C ASP A 433 -19.65 -11.11 39.32
N PRO A 434 -20.48 -10.21 39.88
CA PRO A 434 -20.00 -9.13 40.73
C PRO A 434 -19.33 -9.62 42.02
N SER A 435 -19.47 -10.90 42.38
CA SER A 435 -18.72 -11.52 43.48
C SER A 435 -17.26 -11.81 43.15
N GLN A 436 -16.84 -11.69 41.88
CA GLN A 436 -15.48 -12.00 41.44
C GLN A 436 -14.53 -10.79 41.40
N THR A 437 -14.89 -9.70 42.08
CA THR A 437 -13.96 -8.60 42.38
C THR A 437 -13.94 -8.29 43.88
N SER A 438 -13.25 -9.15 44.64
CA SER A 438 -12.33 -8.64 45.65
C SER A 438 -10.93 -9.05 45.24
N ASN A 439 -10.03 -8.09 45.36
CA ASN A 439 -8.60 -8.30 45.49
C ASN A 439 -8.38 -9.31 46.65
N ASP A 440 -8.38 -10.61 46.36
CA ASP A 440 -8.00 -11.62 47.35
C ASP A 440 -6.48 -11.54 47.50
N ASP A 441 -6.11 -10.63 48.41
CA ASP A 441 -4.85 -10.46 49.10
C ASP A 441 -3.71 -11.39 48.71
N CYS A 442 -2.57 -10.76 48.40
CA CYS A 442 -1.22 -11.32 48.40
C CYS A 442 -0.80 -11.90 49.78
N VAL A 443 -1.56 -12.86 50.32
CA VAL A 443 -1.28 -13.56 51.57
C VAL A 443 -1.63 -15.05 51.42
N SER A 444 -1.08 -15.71 50.40
CA SER A 444 -0.93 -17.17 50.42
C SER A 444 0.34 -17.69 49.74
N SER A 445 1.36 -16.85 49.55
CA SER A 445 2.72 -17.33 49.28
C SER A 445 3.45 -17.60 50.61
N CYS A 446 2.94 -18.56 51.40
CA CYS A 446 3.66 -19.11 52.53
C CYS A 446 3.73 -20.63 52.42
N LEU A 447 4.97 -21.10 52.23
CA LEU A 447 5.50 -22.44 52.49
C LEU A 447 4.95 -23.62 51.68
N TYR A 448 5.80 -24.11 50.76
CA TYR A 448 6.31 -25.49 50.86
C TYR A 448 7.80 -25.50 50.49
N LEU A 449 8.64 -25.55 51.52
CA LEU A 449 9.97 -26.15 51.50
C LEU A 449 9.81 -27.56 52.08
#